data_AF-A0A9D4QRH0-F1
#
_entry.id   AF-A0A9D4QRH0-F1
#
_cell.length_a   1.000
_cell.length_b   1.000
_cell.length_c   1.000
_cell.angle_alpha   90.00
_cell.angle_beta   90.00
_cell.angle_gamma   90.00
#
_symmetry.space_group_name_H-M   'P 1'
#
loop_
_entity.id
_entity.type
_entity.pdbx_description
1 polymer ?
#
loop_
_entity_poly.entity_id
_entity_poly.type
_entity_poly.pdbx_seq_one_letter_code
_entity_poly.pdbx_strand_id
1 'polypeptide(L)' 'MLSVKCPGLTNPTSGAVNMTTDGLTSIATYTCSHGYHLEGDNQLMCNTSGQWEGTVPVCSMYIDV' A
#
# COMPACT_ATOMS: atom_id res chain seq x y z
N MET A 1 -8.31 -22.67 9.57
CA MET A 1 -8.33 -21.20 9.72
C MET A 1 -7.04 -20.70 9.09
N LEU A 2 -7.09 -20.24 7.84
CA LEU A 2 -5.89 -19.89 7.08
C LEU A 2 -5.61 -18.40 7.28
N SER A 3 -4.49 -18.06 7.92
CA SER A 3 -3.97 -16.69 7.89
C SER A 3 -3.32 -16.49 6.53
N VAL A 4 -4.01 -15.80 5.65
CA VAL A 4 -3.51 -15.54 4.31
C VAL A 4 -2.40 -14.51 4.42
N LYS A 5 -1.15 -14.97 4.29
CA LYS A 5 0.01 -14.08 4.25
C LYS A 5 0.22 -13.60 2.83
N CYS A 6 -0.06 -12.32 2.61
CA CYS A 6 0.35 -11.66 1.37
C CYS A 6 1.88 -11.46 1.31
N PRO A 7 2.44 -11.32 0.11
CA PRO A 7 3.83 -10.92 -0.07
C PRO A 7 4.11 -9.61 0.65
N GLY A 8 5.28 -9.51 1.29
CA GLY A 8 5.72 -8.25 1.86
C GLY A 8 5.86 -7.20 0.75
N LEU A 9 5.19 -6.07 0.92
CA LEU A 9 5.32 -4.92 0.02
C LEU A 9 6.61 -4.16 0.34
N THR A 10 7.26 -3.66 -0.70
CA THR A 10 8.41 -2.76 -0.57
C THR A 10 7.94 -1.31 -0.52
N ASN A 11 8.70 -0.46 0.17
CA ASN A 11 8.42 0.97 0.19
C ASN A 11 8.53 1.58 -1.22
N PRO A 12 7.57 2.42 -1.63
CA PRO A 12 7.68 3.15 -2.90
C PRO A 12 8.77 4.23 -2.82
N THR A 13 9.25 4.68 -3.99
CA THR A 13 10.18 5.81 -4.08
C THR A 13 9.54 7.06 -3.45
N SER A 14 10.24 7.70 -2.51
CA SER A 14 9.74 8.88 -1.78
C SER A 14 8.48 8.64 -0.94
N GLY A 15 8.23 7.40 -0.50
CA GLY A 15 7.14 7.08 0.41
C GLY A 15 7.43 5.89 1.31
N ALA A 16 6.42 5.48 2.06
CA ALA A 16 6.44 4.34 2.95
C ALA A 16 5.15 3.53 2.82
N VAL A 17 5.22 2.24 3.12
CA VAL A 17 4.05 1.36 3.22
C VAL A 17 3.94 0.79 4.62
N ASN A 18 2.74 0.86 5.20
CA ASN A 18 2.40 0.35 6.51
C ASN A 18 1.39 -0.79 6.35
N MET A 19 1.76 -2.00 6.76
CA MET A 19 0.86 -3.15 6.74
C MET A 19 0.25 -3.39 8.11
N THR A 20 -1.08 -3.47 8.17
CA THR A 20 -1.88 -3.85 9.33
C THR A 20 -2.66 -5.13 9.03
N THR A 21 -2.73 -6.06 9.97
CA THR A 21 -3.51 -7.30 9.82
C THR A 21 -4.45 -7.47 11.01
N ASP A 22 -5.69 -7.86 10.74
CA ASP A 22 -6.73 -8.13 11.75
C ASP A 22 -6.90 -9.63 12.06
N GLY A 23 -6.04 -10.49 11.50
CA GLY A 23 -6.08 -11.94 11.63
C GLY A 23 -6.80 -12.67 10.49
N LEU A 24 -7.60 -11.97 9.68
CA LEU A 24 -8.29 -12.51 8.50
C LEU A 24 -7.86 -11.79 7.22
N THR A 25 -7.70 -10.47 7.30
CA THR A 25 -7.37 -9.56 6.20
C THR A 25 -6.09 -8.82 6.55
N SER A 26 -5.28 -8.52 5.54
CA SER A 26 -4.15 -7.60 5.67
C SER A 26 -4.43 -6.36 4.82
N ILE A 27 -4.18 -5.18 5.36
CA ILE A 27 -4.34 -3.90 4.70
C ILE A 27 -2.98 -3.24 4.63
N ALA A 28 -2.57 -2.78 3.45
CA ALA A 28 -1.34 -2.03 3.26
C ALA A 28 -1.68 -0.57 2.94
N THR A 29 -1.34 0.33 3.85
CA THR A 29 -1.53 1.78 3.68
C THR A 29 -0.24 2.42 3.20
N TYR A 30 -0.29 3.11 2.08
CA TYR A 30 0.82 3.86 1.51
C TYR A 30 0.75 5.32 1.92
N THR A 31 1.92 5.89 2.22
CA THR A 31 2.10 7.30 2.57
C THR A 31 3.28 7.86 1.78
N CYS A 32 3.13 9.05 1.22
CA CYS A 32 4.23 9.75 0.54
C CYS A 32 4.89 10.76 1.47
N SER A 33 6.15 11.07 1.18
CA SER A 33 6.92 12.09 1.89
C SER A 33 6.32 13.48 1.65
N HIS A 34 6.66 14.44 2.51
CA HIS A 34 6.25 15.83 2.31
C HIS A 34 6.74 16.34 0.94
N GLY A 35 5.86 17.05 0.22
CA GLY A 35 6.12 17.49 -1.17
C GLY A 35 5.70 16.48 -2.25
N TYR A 36 5.14 15.32 -1.86
CA TYR A 36 4.61 14.31 -2.79
C TYR A 36 3.17 13.94 -2.45
N HIS A 37 2.35 13.68 -3.47
CA HIS A 37 1.03 13.07 -3.37
C HIS A 37 1.04 11.62 -3.85
N LEU A 38 0.12 10.82 -3.30
CA LEU A 38 -0.17 9.51 -3.85
C LEU A 38 -1.02 9.64 -5.12
N GLU A 39 -0.57 9.00 -6.19
CA GLU A 39 -1.37 8.75 -7.38
C GLU A 39 -1.84 7.28 -7.38
N GLY A 40 -3.15 7.11 -7.24
CA GLY A 40 -3.81 5.81 -7.12
C GLY A 40 -4.39 5.56 -5.72
N ASP A 41 -4.73 4.31 -5.45
CA ASP A 41 -5.28 3.90 -4.16
C ASP A 41 -4.22 3.96 -3.06
N ASN A 42 -4.52 4.63 -1.96
CA ASN A 42 -3.63 4.69 -0.81
C ASN A 42 -3.64 3.42 0.04
N GLN A 43 -4.57 2.52 -0.20
CA GLN A 43 -4.73 1.28 0.55
C GLN A 43 -4.90 0.09 -0.40
N LEU A 44 -4.11 -0.96 -0.17
CA LEU A 44 -4.29 -2.26 -0.82
C LEU A 44 -4.83 -3.26 0.18
N MET A 45 -5.81 -4.05 -0.24
CA MET A 45 -6.38 -5.13 0.58
C MET A 45 -5.81 -6.47 0.13
N CYS A 46 -5.33 -7.26 1.07
CA CYS A 46 -4.91 -8.64 0.81
C CYS A 46 -6.15 -9.53 0.73
N ASN A 47 -6.44 -10.07 -0.45
CA ASN A 47 -7.53 -11.01 -0.62
C ASN A 47 -7.22 -12.38 -0.01
N THR A 48 -8.23 -13.24 0.07
CA THR A 48 -8.10 -14.62 0.58
C THR A 48 -7.24 -15.53 -0.28
N SER A 49 -6.87 -15.10 -1.49
CA SER A 49 -5.94 -15.82 -2.39
C SER A 49 -4.47 -15.45 -2.15
N GLY A 50 -4.18 -14.53 -1.21
CA GLY A 50 -2.81 -14.08 -0.91
C GLY A 50 -2.29 -13.06 -1.91
N GLN A 51 -3.18 -12.34 -2.59
CA GLN A 51 -2.84 -11.29 -3.53
C GLN A 51 -3.37 -9.95 -3.06
N TRP A 52 -2.60 -8.89 -3.34
CA TRP A 52 -3.03 -7.52 -3.09
C TRP A 52 -4.03 -7.09 -4.16
N GLU A 53 -5.19 -6.61 -3.71
CA GLU A 53 -6.20 -5.98 -4.56
C GLU A 53 -5.84 -4.51 -4.75
N GLY A 54 -5.68 -4.14 -6.01
CA GLY A 54 -5.27 -2.80 -6.44
C GLY A 54 -3.86 -2.80 -7.01
N THR A 55 -3.35 -1.60 -7.27
CA THR A 55 -1.99 -1.39 -7.80
C THR A 55 -1.18 -0.55 -6.83
N VAL A 56 0.12 -0.84 -6.75
CA VAL A 56 1.03 -0.06 -5.90
C VAL A 56 1.01 1.39 -6.38
N PRO A 57 0.58 2.34 -5.54
CA PRO A 57 0.50 3.74 -5.93
C PRO A 57 1.89 4.34 -6.11
N VAL A 58 1.94 5.42 -6.90
CA VAL A 58 3.17 6.17 -7.15
C VAL A 58 3.15 7.46 -6.34
N CYS A 59 4.28 7.80 -5.72
CA CYS A 59 4.45 9.11 -5.12
C CYS A 59 4.90 10.10 -6.19
N SER A 60 3.99 10.96 -6.63
CA SER A 60 4.26 12.03 -7.59
C SER A 60 4.49 13.34 -6.83
N MET A 61 5.41 14.18 -7.30
CA MET A 61 5.67 15.48 -6.66
C MET A 61 4.48 16.42 -6.88
N TYR A 62 4.15 17.24 -5.87
CA TYR A 62 3.26 18.36 -6.09
C TYR A 62 3.97 19.33 -7.06
N ILE A 63 3.46 19.46 -8.28
CA ILE A 63 3.92 20.50 -9.18
C ILE A 63 3.23 21.79 -8.70
N ASP A 64 3.94 22.57 -7.89
CA ASP A 64 3.59 23.96 -7.62
C ASP A 64 3.80 24.74 -8.94
N VAL A 65 2.72 25.00 -9.69
CA VAL A 65 2.75 25.79 -10.94
C VAL A 65 2.57 27.27 -10.68
#